data_AF-A0A914YQS2-F1
#
_entry.id   AF-A0A914YQS2-F1
#
_cell.length_a   1.000
_cell.length_b   1.000
_cell.length_c   1.000
_cell.angle_alpha   90.00
_cell.angle_beta   90.00
_cell.angle_gamma   90.00
#
_symmetry.space_group_name_H-M   'P 1'
#
loop_
_entity.id
_entity.type
_entity.pdbx_description
1 polymer ?
#
loop_
_entity_poly.entity_id
_entity_poly.type
_entity_poly.pdbx_seq_one_letter_code
_entity_poly.pdbx_strand_id
1 'polypeptide(L)'
;MILLLIKIFMIFVSLISLALCDETDEGTLLFVQTIWRHGDRTPTETFTYDQTQTWKEGWGELTEKGMRQHLNLGKKLRSVYVDHHKFLSSNYKSNEIYVRSTGKG
;
A
#
# COMPACT_ATOMS: atom_id res chain seq x y z
N MET A 1 18.01 52.16 -6.22
CA MET A 1 18.49 51.51 -7.46
C MET A 1 19.17 50.17 -7.18
N ILE A 2 20.20 50.09 -6.33
CA ILE A 2 20.90 48.82 -5.98
C ILE A 2 19.97 47.72 -5.44
N LEU A 3 19.09 48.05 -4.48
CA LEU A 3 18.11 47.09 -3.94
C LEU A 3 17.13 46.55 -4.99
N LEU A 4 16.79 47.34 -6.01
CA LEU A 4 15.93 46.92 -7.12
C LEU A 4 16.65 45.91 -8.03
N LEU A 5 17.93 46.19 -8.32
CA LEU A 5 18.77 45.30 -9.13
C LEU A 5 19.01 43.95 -8.43
N ILE A 6 19.23 43.95 -7.11
CA ILE A 6 19.37 42.72 -6.32
C ILE A 6 18.08 41.89 -6.38
N LYS A 7 16.90 42.53 -6.26
CA LYS A 7 15.61 41.82 -6.37
C LYS A 7 15.40 41.22 -7.76
N ILE A 8 15.71 41.98 -8.82
CA ILE A 8 15.60 41.50 -10.20
C ILE A 8 16.54 40.31 -10.43
N PHE A 9 17.77 40.40 -9.93
CA PHE A 9 18.74 39.31 -10.03
C PHE A 9 18.26 38.06 -9.29
N MET A 10 17.71 38.19 -8.07
CA MET A 10 17.16 37.05 -7.33
C MET A 10 15.97 36.40 -8.06
N ILE A 11 15.07 37.20 -8.65
CA ILE A 11 13.96 36.69 -9.46
C ILE A 11 14.48 35.93 -10.69
N PHE A 12 15.47 36.51 -11.38
CA PHE A 12 16.08 35.90 -12.56
C PHE A 12 16.78 34.57 -12.23
N VAL A 13 17.55 34.53 -11.13
CA VAL A 13 18.16 33.29 -10.63
C VAL A 13 17.10 32.26 -10.27
N SER A 14 16.02 32.65 -9.60
CA SER A 14 14.93 31.74 -9.26
C SER A 14 14.21 31.18 -10.49
N LEU A 15 14.01 31.99 -11.53
CA LEU A 15 13.42 31.54 -12.80
C LEU A 15 14.34 30.60 -13.57
N ILE A 16 15.65 30.86 -13.56
CA ILE A 16 16.66 29.96 -14.13
C ILE A 16 16.68 28.63 -13.39
N SER A 17 16.71 28.65 -12.06
CA SER A 17 16.70 27.40 -11.26
C SER A 17 15.45 26.56 -11.54
N LEU A 18 14.30 27.19 -11.75
CA LEU A 18 13.06 26.49 -12.12
C LEU A 18 13.11 25.92 -13.54
N ALA A 19 13.69 26.67 -14.49
CA ALA A 19 13.84 26.21 -15.88
C ALA A 19 14.90 25.11 -16.05
N LEU A 20 15.88 25.05 -15.14
CA LEU A 20 16.90 24.00 -15.06
C LEU A 20 16.48 22.84 -14.14
N CYS A 21 15.25 22.86 -13.61
CA CYS A 21 14.67 21.71 -12.95
C CYS A 21 14.52 20.60 -14.00
N ASP A 22 15.45 19.66 -14.00
CA ASP A 22 15.30 18.44 -14.78
C ASP A 22 14.10 17.67 -14.22
N GLU A 23 13.19 17.21 -15.08
CA GLU A 23 12.22 16.22 -14.65
C GLU A 23 13.00 14.94 -14.35
N THR A 24 13.20 14.63 -13.07
CA THR A 24 13.72 13.34 -12.68
C THR A 24 12.74 12.30 -13.19
N ASP A 25 13.14 11.50 -14.18
CA ASP A 25 12.40 10.32 -14.60
C ASP A 25 12.32 9.38 -13.39
N GLU A 26 11.22 9.46 -12.63
CA GLU A 26 10.96 8.62 -11.45
C GLU A 26 10.84 7.14 -11.82
N GLY A 27 10.91 6.81 -13.10
CA GLY A 27 10.73 5.47 -13.61
C GLY A 27 9.25 5.07 -13.59
N THR A 28 8.87 4.21 -14.52
CA THR A 28 7.49 3.72 -14.60
C THR A 28 7.34 2.43 -13.78
N LEU A 29 6.35 2.38 -12.89
CA LEU A 29 5.98 1.14 -12.19
C LEU A 29 5.40 0.14 -13.20
N LEU A 30 6.13 -0.95 -13.46
CA LEU A 30 5.71 -1.98 -14.43
C LEU A 30 5.04 -3.20 -13.79
N PHE A 31 5.45 -3.57 -12.57
CA PHE A 31 5.00 -4.81 -11.94
C PHE A 31 5.14 -4.76 -10.42
N VAL A 32 4.24 -5.46 -9.72
CA VAL A 32 4.25 -5.60 -8.26
C VAL A 32 4.08 -7.07 -7.87
N GLN A 33 5.00 -7.59 -7.08
CA GLN A 33 4.90 -8.91 -6.45
C GLN A 33 4.93 -8.76 -4.94
N THR A 34 3.95 -9.33 -4.24
CA THR A 34 3.83 -9.23 -2.78
C THR A 34 3.48 -10.58 -2.17
N ILE A 35 3.88 -10.77 -0.91
CA ILE A 35 3.55 -11.94 -0.10
C ILE A 35 2.93 -11.41 1.19
N TRP A 36 1.77 -11.94 1.55
CA TRP A 36 1.04 -11.55 2.75
C TRP A 36 0.86 -12.75 3.66
N ARG A 37 1.08 -12.54 4.96
CA ARG A 37 0.55 -13.45 5.97
C ARG A 37 -0.96 -13.23 6.09
N HIS A 38 -1.67 -14.29 6.49
CA HIS A 38 -3.06 -14.18 6.93
C HIS A 38 -3.22 -13.12 8.05
N GLY A 39 -4.44 -12.61 8.22
CA GLY A 39 -4.76 -11.69 9.31
C GLY A 39 -4.81 -12.41 10.66
N ASP A 40 -5.22 -11.71 11.70
CA ASP A 40 -5.49 -12.31 13.02
C ASP A 40 -6.37 -13.58 12.91
N ARG A 41 -5.92 -14.68 13.51
CA ARG A 41 -6.60 -15.98 13.52
C ARG A 41 -6.76 -16.47 14.95
N THR A 42 -7.73 -17.35 15.15
CA THR A 42 -7.80 -18.18 16.35
C THR A 42 -6.60 -19.14 16.37
N PRO A 43 -6.16 -19.61 17.55
CA PRO A 43 -5.10 -20.61 17.63
C PRO A 43 -5.47 -21.86 16.84
N THR A 44 -4.48 -22.62 16.38
CA THR A 44 -4.69 -23.92 15.70
C THR A 44 -4.71 -25.08 16.68
N GLU A 45 -4.12 -24.90 17.86
CA GLU A 45 -3.99 -25.90 18.91
C GLU A 45 -4.21 -25.24 20.28
N THR A 46 -4.63 -26.04 21.26
CA THR A 46 -4.80 -25.61 22.65
C THR A 46 -3.53 -25.89 23.46
N PHE A 47 -3.34 -25.15 24.55
CA PHE A 47 -2.32 -25.48 25.53
C PHE A 47 -2.89 -26.50 26.53
N THR A 48 -2.06 -27.45 26.97
CA THR A 48 -2.48 -28.62 27.77
C THR A 48 -3.34 -28.29 28.99
N TYR A 49 -3.14 -27.10 29.58
CA TYR A 49 -3.84 -26.63 30.79
C TYR A 49 -4.98 -25.62 30.53
N ASP A 50 -5.28 -25.25 29.28
CA ASP A 50 -6.34 -24.29 28.92
C ASP A 50 -7.21 -24.79 27.76
N GLN A 51 -7.88 -25.92 27.99
CA GLN A 51 -8.70 -26.61 26.99
C GLN A 51 -10.13 -26.06 26.88
N THR A 52 -10.50 -25.05 27.68
CA THR A 52 -11.88 -24.56 27.77
C THR A 52 -12.19 -23.38 26.84
N GLN A 53 -11.18 -22.83 26.14
CA GLN A 53 -11.41 -21.73 25.21
C GLN A 53 -12.16 -22.20 23.95
N THR A 54 -13.43 -21.81 23.87
CA THR A 54 -14.24 -21.93 22.66
C THR A 54 -14.15 -20.65 21.84
N TRP A 55 -13.60 -20.76 20.64
CA TRP A 55 -13.56 -19.66 19.67
C TRP A 55 -14.80 -19.70 18.78
N LYS A 56 -15.49 -18.57 18.61
CA LYS A 56 -16.72 -18.47 17.82
C LYS A 56 -16.50 -18.87 16.36
N GLU A 57 -15.33 -18.55 15.83
CA GLU A 57 -14.94 -18.81 14.45
C GLU A 57 -14.51 -20.26 14.22
N GLY A 58 -14.18 -21.01 15.27
CA GLY A 58 -13.49 -22.31 15.18
C GLY A 58 -11.97 -22.16 15.27
N TRP A 59 -11.24 -23.28 15.39
CA TRP A 59 -9.78 -23.30 15.52
C TRP A 59 -9.08 -23.02 14.19
N GLY A 60 -7.99 -22.26 14.22
CA GLY A 60 -7.20 -21.89 13.05
C GLY A 60 -7.94 -21.01 12.04
N GLU A 61 -9.04 -20.38 12.43
CA GLU A 61 -9.89 -19.57 11.55
C GLU A 61 -9.56 -18.08 11.61
N LEU A 62 -9.83 -17.37 10.53
CA LEU A 62 -9.64 -15.92 10.47
C LEU A 62 -10.68 -15.22 11.34
N THR A 63 -10.23 -14.38 12.27
CA THR A 63 -11.14 -13.62 13.14
C THR A 63 -11.74 -12.43 12.40
N GLU A 64 -12.81 -11.85 12.95
CA GLU A 64 -13.37 -10.60 12.41
C GLU A 64 -12.34 -9.46 12.39
N LYS A 65 -11.46 -9.41 13.39
CA LYS A 65 -10.32 -8.51 13.44
C LYS A 65 -9.37 -8.78 12.28
N GLY A 66 -9.05 -10.03 11.99
CA GLY A 66 -8.20 -10.44 10.88
C GLY A 66 -8.77 -10.06 9.52
N MET A 67 -10.08 -10.23 9.32
CA MET A 67 -10.78 -9.77 8.12
C MET A 67 -10.66 -8.24 7.95
N ARG A 68 -10.86 -7.49 9.03
CA ARG A 68 -10.78 -6.02 9.01
C ARG A 68 -9.37 -5.51 8.74
N GLN A 69 -8.34 -6.19 9.25
CA GLN A 69 -6.94 -5.89 8.94
C GLN A 69 -6.67 -5.99 7.43
N HIS A 70 -7.11 -7.07 6.78
CA HIS A 70 -6.94 -7.26 5.34
C HIS A 70 -7.77 -6.30 4.49
N LEU A 71 -8.98 -5.96 4.93
CA LEU A 71 -9.78 -4.91 4.29
C LEU A 71 -9.05 -3.55 4.31
N ASN A 72 -8.48 -3.18 5.45
CA ASN A 72 -7.74 -1.93 5.60
C ASN A 72 -6.44 -1.93 4.79
N LEU A 73 -5.75 -3.08 4.72
CA LEU A 73 -4.61 -3.25 3.82
C LEU A 73 -5.03 -3.03 2.37
N GLY A 74 -6.11 -3.68 1.91
CA GLY A 74 -6.64 -3.51 0.55
C GLY A 74 -6.96 -2.04 0.21
N LYS A 75 -7.55 -1.29 1.15
CA LYS A 75 -7.80 0.16 0.98
C LYS A 75 -6.50 0.95 0.78
N LYS A 76 -5.45 0.64 1.56
CA LYS A 76 -4.13 1.28 1.41
C LYS A 76 -3.50 0.93 0.06
N LEU A 77 -3.54 -0.33 -0.34
CA LEU A 77 -3.02 -0.79 -1.63
C LEU A 77 -3.76 -0.11 -2.79
N ARG A 78 -5.08 0.07 -2.69
CA ARG A 78 -5.86 0.84 -3.67
C ARG A 78 -5.39 2.30 -3.74
N SER A 79 -5.20 2.96 -2.59
CA SER A 79 -4.70 4.33 -2.55
C SER A 79 -3.34 4.48 -3.26
N VAL A 80 -2.46 3.51 -3.09
CA VAL A 80 -1.13 3.51 -3.71
C VAL A 80 -1.24 3.20 -5.21
N TYR A 81 -1.79 2.04 -5.57
CA TYR A 81 -1.70 1.51 -6.94
C TYR A 81 -2.83 1.93 -7.88
N VAL A 82 -3.98 2.36 -7.38
CA VAL A 82 -5.09 2.88 -8.21
C VAL A 82 -5.11 4.40 -8.17
N ASP A 83 -5.07 4.99 -6.96
CA ASP A 83 -5.33 6.42 -6.81
C ASP A 83 -4.08 7.28 -7.05
N HIS A 84 -2.91 6.90 -6.52
CA HIS A 84 -1.67 7.68 -6.66
C HIS A 84 -0.89 7.33 -7.92
N HIS A 85 -0.45 6.07 -8.07
CA HIS A 85 0.38 5.66 -9.20
C HIS A 85 -0.38 5.41 -10.50
N LYS A 86 -1.72 5.36 -10.46
CA LYS A 86 -2.58 5.00 -11.62
C LYS A 86 -2.13 3.70 -12.31
N PHE A 87 -1.53 2.79 -11.55
CA PHE A 87 -0.95 1.53 -12.04
C PHE A 87 -2.04 0.51 -12.40
N LEU A 88 -3.12 0.46 -11.60
CA LEU A 88 -4.27 -0.42 -11.83
C LEU A 88 -5.50 0.37 -12.28
N SER A 89 -6.39 -0.26 -13.04
CA SER A 89 -7.66 0.35 -13.45
C SER A 89 -8.54 0.69 -12.24
N SER A 90 -9.33 1.77 -12.35
CA SER A 90 -10.27 2.18 -11.29
C SER A 90 -11.34 1.13 -10.99
N ASN A 91 -11.79 0.43 -12.03
CA ASN A 91 -12.65 -0.75 -11.97
C ASN A 91 -11.80 -2.01 -12.11
N TYR A 92 -12.18 -3.07 -11.39
CA TYR A 92 -11.48 -4.35 -11.42
C TYR A 92 -11.43 -4.94 -12.84
N LYS A 93 -10.24 -5.39 -13.25
CA LYS A 93 -10.01 -6.21 -14.44
C LYS A 93 -9.20 -7.45 -14.06
N SER A 94 -9.70 -8.62 -14.44
CA SER A 94 -9.11 -9.92 -14.05
C SER A 94 -7.73 -10.19 -14.63
N ASN A 95 -7.34 -9.51 -15.69
CA ASN A 95 -6.01 -9.62 -16.30
C ASN A 95 -4.95 -8.72 -15.66
N GLU A 96 -5.33 -7.80 -14.76
CA GLU A 96 -4.40 -6.90 -14.07
C GLU A 96 -3.94 -7.45 -12.70
N ILE A 97 -4.71 -8.36 -12.10
CA ILE A 97 -4.47 -8.84 -10.73
C ILE A 97 -4.59 -10.37 -10.68
N TYR A 98 -3.52 -11.03 -10.24
CA TYR A 98 -3.53 -12.44 -9.90
C TYR A 98 -3.33 -12.63 -8.39
N VAL A 99 -4.20 -13.43 -7.77
CA VAL A 99 -4.12 -13.74 -6.34
C VAL A 99 -4.14 -15.25 -6.15
N ARG A 100 -3.18 -15.75 -5.37
CA ARG A 100 -3.11 -17.16 -4.96
C ARG A 100 -3.01 -17.23 -3.45
N SER A 101 -3.87 -18.05 -2.84
CA SER A 101 -3.79 -18.41 -1.42
C SER A 101 -3.28 -19.85 -1.27
N THR A 102 -2.68 -20.14 -0.13
CA THR A 102 -2.52 -21.52 0.34
C THR A 102 -3.87 -22.05 0.83
N GLY A 103 -4.06 -23.37 0.80
CA GLY A 103 -5.15 -24.02 1.54
C GLY A 103 -4.95 -23.88 3.05
N LYS A 104 -5.97 -24.29 3.83
CA LYS A 104 -5.77 -24.53 5.27
C LYS A 104 -4.85 -25.74 5.40
N GLY A 105 -3.69 -25.53 6.03
CA GLY A 105 -2.87 -26.62 6.57
C GLY A 105 -3.38 -26.98 7.95
#